data_AF-A0A7K4F5N5-F1
#
_entry.id   AF-A0A7K4F5N5-F1
#
_cell.length_a   1.000
_cell.length_b   1.000
_cell.length_c   1.000
_cell.angle_alpha   90.00
_cell.angle_beta   90.00
_cell.angle_gamma   90.00
#
_symmetry.space_group_name_H-M   'P 1'
#
loop_
_entity.id
_entity.type
_entity.pdbx_description
1 polymer ?
#
loop_
_entity_poly.entity_id
_entity_poly.type
_entity_poly.pdbx_seq_one_letter_code
_entity_poly.pdbx_strand_id
1 'polypeptide(L)' 'MSTIEAYDIKARKKVSMKNPQPYLMKNGSWALKGTSAETGINLFKIVGKKKPTVGQSKYQAFKNLFTSRQCECEKMC' A
#
# COMPACT_ATOMS: atom_id res chain seq x y z
N MET A 1 10.97 0.14 -7.85
CA MET A 1 10.01 0.01 -6.71
C MET A 1 10.53 -1.11 -5.84
N SER A 2 10.77 -0.86 -4.55
CA SER A 2 11.19 -1.90 -3.61
C SER A 2 10.07 -2.94 -3.46
N THR A 3 10.34 -4.18 -3.86
CA THR A 3 9.41 -5.30 -3.70
C THR A 3 9.26 -5.60 -2.22
N ILE A 4 8.03 -5.52 -1.70
CA ILE A 4 7.77 -5.85 -0.30
C ILE A 4 7.62 -7.36 -0.22
N GLU A 5 8.59 -8.00 0.42
CA GLU A 5 8.56 -9.43 0.70
C GLU A 5 8.06 -9.72 2.10
N ALA A 6 7.30 -10.81 2.23
CA ALA A 6 6.86 -11.38 3.51
C ALA A 6 6.93 -12.91 3.45
N TYR A 7 7.00 -13.53 4.63
CA TYR A 7 7.07 -14.98 4.74
C TYR A 7 5.68 -15.59 4.63
N ASP A 8 5.53 -16.57 3.74
CA ASP A 8 4.30 -17.32 3.54
C ASP A 8 4.41 -18.66 4.25
N ILE A 9 3.49 -18.92 5.18
CA ILE A 9 3.48 -20.13 6.01
C ILE A 9 3.13 -21.37 5.17
N LYS A 10 2.29 -21.22 4.14
CA LYS A 10 1.84 -22.31 3.28
C LYS A 10 2.92 -22.67 2.26
N ALA A 11 3.60 -21.67 1.70
CA ALA A 11 4.73 -21.88 0.77
C ALA A 11 6.08 -22.12 1.47
N ARG A 12 6.17 -21.85 2.79
CA ARG A 12 7.38 -21.96 3.63
C ARG A 12 8.60 -21.21 3.08
N LYS A 13 8.36 -20.09 2.40
CA LYS A 13 9.40 -19.24 1.81
C LYS A 13 9.00 -17.78 1.84
N LYS A 14 9.97 -16.90 1.60
CA LYS A 14 9.71 -15.47 1.38
C LYS A 14 9.13 -15.30 -0.02
N VAL A 15 8.00 -14.62 -0.09
CA VAL A 15 7.30 -14.34 -1.34
C VAL A 15 7.01 -12.86 -1.47
N SER A 16 6.80 -12.42 -2.71
CA SER A 16 6.40 -11.05 -3.00
C SER A 16 4.95 -10.81 -2.58
N MET A 17 4.72 -9.70 -1.87
CA MET A 17 3.41 -9.25 -1.43
C MET A 17 2.74 -8.40 -2.52
N LYS A 18 1.50 -8.76 -2.87
CA LYS A 18 0.62 -7.97 -3.74
C LYS A 18 -0.22 -7.00 -2.89
N ASN A 19 -0.43 -5.80 -3.41
CA ASN A 19 -1.26 -4.74 -2.83
C ASN A 19 -1.02 -4.48 -1.32
N PRO A 20 0.22 -4.13 -0.91
CA PRO A 20 0.50 -3.82 0.49
C PRO A 20 -0.27 -2.58 0.94
N GLN A 21 -1.00 -2.69 2.05
CA GLN A 21 -1.74 -1.63 2.69
C GLN A 21 -1.29 -1.46 4.15
N PRO A 22 -1.16 -0.21 4.63
CA PRO A 22 -0.88 0.05 6.05
C PRO A 22 -2.03 -0.44 6.93
N TYR A 23 -1.70 -1.21 7.97
CA TYR A 23 -2.65 -1.76 8.93
C TYR A 23 -2.14 -1.54 10.36
N LEU A 24 -3.01 -1.04 11.24
CA LEU A 24 -2.70 -0.86 12.66
C LEU A 24 -3.19 -2.09 13.43
N MET A 25 -2.25 -2.80 14.07
CA MET A 25 -2.56 -3.96 14.89
C MET A 25 -3.10 -3.55 16.27
N LYS A 26 -3.81 -4.47 16.94
CA LYS A 26 -4.38 -4.24 18.29
C LYS A 26 -3.33 -3.90 19.36
N ASN A 27 -2.09 -4.32 19.16
CA ASN A 27 -0.96 -4.02 20.05
C ASN A 27 -0.33 -2.63 19.79
N GLY A 28 -0.93 -1.81 18.91
CA GLY A 28 -0.43 -0.47 18.56
C GLY A 28 0.76 -0.46 17.59
N SER A 29 1.18 -1.63 17.08
CA SER A 29 2.21 -1.72 16.04
C SER A 29 1.62 -1.59 14.65
N TRP A 30 2.37 -1.00 13.73
CA TRP A 30 2.03 -0.94 12.32
C TRP A 30 2.55 -2.17 11.57
N ALA A 31 1.74 -2.63 10.63
CA ALA A 31 2.09 -3.68 9.69
C ALA A 31 1.65 -3.29 8.28
N LEU A 32 2.24 -3.95 7.30
CA LEU A 32 1.76 -3.98 5.93
C LEU A 32 0.97 -5.26 5.74
N LYS A 33 -0.32 -5.11 5.41
CA LYS A 33 -1.21 -6.21 5.03
C LYS A 33 -1.26 -6.29 3.52
N GLY A 34 -1.09 -7.48 2.97
CA GLY A 34 -1.27 -7.71 1.54
C GLY A 34 -1.56 -9.17 1.26
N THR A 35 -1.47 -9.57 0.01
CA THR A 35 -1.78 -10.93 -0.42
C THR A 35 -0.54 -11.61 -1.00
N SER A 36 -0.36 -12.89 -0.70
CA SER A 36 0.70 -13.71 -1.31
C SER A 36 0.48 -13.83 -2.80
N ALA A 37 1.54 -13.63 -3.59
CA ALA A 37 1.49 -13.80 -5.04
C ALA A 37 1.23 -15.25 -5.46
N GLU A 38 1.64 -16.22 -4.65
CA GLU A 38 1.62 -17.65 -4.98
C GLU A 38 0.41 -18.37 -4.40
N THR A 39 0.15 -18.18 -3.10
CA THR A 39 -0.87 -18.96 -2.39
C THR A 39 -2.19 -18.23 -2.22
N GLY A 40 -2.20 -16.91 -2.45
CA GLY A 40 -3.38 -16.06 -2.25
C GLY A 40 -3.74 -15.79 -0.78
N ILE A 41 -2.94 -16.24 0.19
CA ILE A 41 -3.22 -15.97 1.61
C ILE A 41 -2.91 -14.52 1.99
N ASN A 42 -3.51 -14.07 3.09
CA ASN A 42 -3.17 -12.78 3.67
C ASN A 42 -1.80 -12.83 4.35
N LEU A 43 -0.92 -11.92 3.95
CA LEU A 43 0.40 -11.75 4.52
C LEU A 43 0.46 -10.47 5.36
N PHE A 44 1.21 -10.54 6.44
CA PHE A 44 1.47 -9.41 7.33
C PHE A 44 2.98 -9.22 7.48
N LYS A 45 3.46 -8.00 7.23
CA LYS A 45 4.85 -7.60 7.48
C LYS A 45 4.87 -6.51 8.55
N ILE A 46 5.43 -6.80 9.71
CA ILE A 46 5.54 -5.84 10.81
C ILE A 46 6.62 -4.81 10.46
N VAL A 47 6.28 -3.52 10.56
CA VAL A 47 7.19 -2.39 10.23
C VAL A 47 7.54 -1.54 11.47
N GLY A 48 6.96 -1.84 12.63
CA GLY A 48 7.25 -1.18 13.91
C GLY A 48 6.21 -0.13 14.30
N LYS A 49 6.61 0.90 15.05
CA LYS A 49 5.70 1.92 15.59
C LYS A 49 5.40 3.09 14.63
N LYS A 50 6.19 3.24 13.56
CA LYS A 50 6.00 4.32 12.58
C LYS A 50 5.02 3.88 11.50
N LYS A 51 4.09 4.78 11.14
CA LYS A 51 3.14 4.56 10.05
C LYS A 51 3.89 4.39 8.72
N PRO A 52 3.73 3.28 8.00
CA PRO A 52 4.43 3.08 6.75
C PRO A 52 3.79 3.91 5.63
N THR A 53 4.62 4.64 4.90
CA THR A 53 4.22 5.35 3.68
C THR A 53 4.31 4.38 2.51
N VAL A 54 3.21 3.67 2.22
CA VAL A 54 3.12 2.89 0.97
C VAL A 54 2.74 3.85 -0.15
N GLY A 55 3.60 3.95 -1.16
CA GLY A 55 3.51 4.93 -2.24
C GLY A 55 2.11 4.98 -2.88
N GLN A 56 1.40 6.07 -2.60
CA GLN A 56 0.09 6.40 -3.17
C GLN A 56 0.19 6.96 -4.59
N SER A 57 1.12 6.47 -5.41
CA SER A 57 1.43 7.08 -6.72
C SER A 57 0.22 7.11 -7.65
N LYS A 58 -0.61 6.06 -7.64
CA LYS A 58 -1.82 6.01 -8.46
C LYS A 58 -2.88 7.01 -7.99
N TYR A 59 -3.11 7.14 -6.68
CA TYR A 59 -4.10 8.09 -6.14
C TYR A 59 -3.67 9.54 -6.27
N GLN A 60 -2.36 9.84 -6.18
CA GLN A 60 -1.84 11.18 -6.43
C GLN A 60 -2.00 11.58 -7.90
N ALA A 61 -1.76 10.66 -8.84
CA ALA A 61 -2.00 10.91 -10.25
C ALA A 61 -3.48 11.24 -10.52
N PHE A 62 -4.42 10.50 -9.94
CA PHE A 62 -5.85 10.82 -10.06
C PHE A 62 -6.21 12.15 -9.40
N LYS A 63 -5.69 12.46 -8.19
CA LYS A 63 -5.95 13.74 -7.53
C LYS A 63 -5.50 14.93 -8.40
N ASN A 64 -4.28 14.86 -8.93
CA ASN A 64 -3.73 15.92 -9.78
C ASN A 64 -4.51 16.09 -11.10
N LEU A 65 -5.13 15.02 -11.60
CA LEU A 65 -5.99 15.06 -12.79
C LEU A 65 -7.32 15.79 -12.54
N PHE A 66 -7.88 15.67 -11.33
CA PHE A 66 -9.14 16.34 -10.97
C PHE A 66 -8.92 17.80 -10.55
N THR A 67 -7.81 18.12 -9.90
CA THR A 67 -7.49 19.50 -9.50
C THR A 67 -7.17 20.39 -10.70
N SER A 68 -6.52 19.86 -11.75
CA SER A 68 -6.22 20.63 -12.98
C SER A 68 -7.48 21.06 -13.75
N ARG A 69 -8.56 20.26 -13.72
CA ARG A 69 -9.84 20.62 -14.36
C ARG A 69 -10.59 21.74 -13.66
N GLN A 70 -10.44 21.90 -12.35
CA GLN A 70 -11.09 23.00 -11.61
C GLN A 70 -10.47 24.37 -11.96
N CYS A 71 -9.16 24.42 -12.23
CA CYS A 71 -8.47 25.65 -12.63
C CYS A 71 -8.84 26.15 -14.05
N GLU A 72 -9.38 25.29 -14.92
CA GLU A 72 -9.89 25.72 -16.24
C GLU A 72 -11.25 26.42 -16.12
N CYS A 73 -12.09 26.02 -15.15
CA CYS A 73 -13.39 26.67 -14.91
C CYS A 73 -13.26 28.04 -14.23
N GLU A 74 -12.25 28.27 -13.38
CA GLU A 74 -12.06 29.60 -12.73
C GLU A 74 -11.38 30.64 -13.62
N LYS A 75 -10.83 30.25 -14.78
CA LYS A 75 -10.24 31.18 -15.77
C LYS A 75 -11.21 31.66 -16.85
N MET A 76 -12.46 31.20 -16.83
CA MET A 76 -13.54 31.72 -17.66
C MET A 76 -14.60 32.40 -16.79
N CYS A 77 -14.22 33.51 -16.16
CA CYS A 77 -15.09 34.60 -15.73
C CYS A 77 -14.28 35.90 -15.76
#